data_AF-A0AAX6DIX5-F1
#
_entry.id   AF-A0AAX6DIX5-F1
#
_cell.length_a   1.000
_cell.length_b   1.000
_cell.length_c   1.000
_cell.angle_alpha   90.00
_cell.angle_beta   90.00
_cell.angle_gamma   90.00
#
_symmetry.space_group_name_H-M   'P 1'
#
loop_
_entity.id
_entity.type
_entity.pdbx_description
1 polymer ?
#
loop_
_entity_poly.entity_id
_entity_poly.type
_entity_poly.pdbx_seq_one_letter_code
_entity_poly.pdbx_strand_id
1 'polypeptide(L)'
;MARNKIQWRTPALVWTSSFLLFYIIFRSAMNSSSSSSSSTLGSGSVADRRSRLYDGMARDLDEHGAKFLEGGETSQSLSLSDLFELKDGSVTPVLRAANPPVRANVLYLDPKYSIPISQAVKEIFLPYFDGVIWFQNTSLYHFSMFHASHHLTPVIANDNEIEAEANAVKAVAETLCPLKIVLDRVVLTSTGVLLGCWQVISGADPVTIRAKLRNALPRAPEKQLARNLLIFYI
;
A
#
# COMPACT_ATOMS: atom_id res chain seq x y z
N MET A 1 -15.94 37.12 -69.65
CA MET A 1 -14.91 36.20 -69.11
C MET A 1 -15.16 36.01 -67.62
N ALA A 2 -15.79 34.90 -67.22
CA ALA A 2 -16.13 34.62 -65.83
C ALA A 2 -14.88 34.21 -65.05
N ARG A 3 -14.59 34.88 -63.92
CA ARG A 3 -13.56 34.46 -62.97
C ARG A 3 -14.23 33.74 -61.80
N ASN A 4 -14.00 32.43 -61.72
CA ASN A 4 -14.35 31.57 -60.60
C ASN A 4 -13.76 32.12 -59.29
N LYS A 5 -14.62 32.57 -58.37
CA LYS A 5 -14.23 32.81 -56.97
C LYS A 5 -14.15 31.46 -56.27
N ILE A 6 -12.94 30.91 -56.19
CA ILE A 6 -12.64 29.71 -55.41
C ILE A 6 -13.07 29.94 -53.96
N GLN A 7 -13.93 29.05 -53.46
CA GLN A 7 -14.60 29.12 -52.18
C GLN A 7 -13.65 28.70 -51.04
N TRP A 8 -12.76 29.60 -50.62
CA TRP A 8 -11.79 29.39 -49.52
C TRP A 8 -12.41 29.24 -48.13
N ARG A 9 -13.74 29.31 -48.00
CA ARG A 9 -14.44 29.21 -46.71
C ARG A 9 -14.53 27.78 -46.17
N THR A 10 -14.52 26.77 -47.04
CA THR A 10 -14.70 25.36 -46.67
C THR A 10 -13.46 24.74 -46.00
N PRO A 11 -12.22 24.94 -46.49
CA PRO A 11 -11.04 24.39 -45.83
C PRO A 11 -10.83 25.03 -44.45
N ALA A 12 -10.97 26.36 -44.33
CA ALA A 12 -10.74 27.06 -43.05
C ALA A 12 -11.69 26.57 -41.94
N LEU A 13 -12.95 26.27 -42.28
CA LEU A 13 -13.91 25.69 -41.34
C LEU A 13 -13.52 24.25 -40.93
N VAL A 14 -13.00 23.46 -41.86
CA VAL A 14 -12.53 22.10 -41.58
C VAL A 14 -11.27 22.11 -40.71
N TRP A 15 -10.32 23.00 -41.00
CA TRP A 15 -9.10 23.15 -40.19
C TRP A 15 -9.40 23.67 -38.78
N THR A 16 -10.30 24.66 -38.66
CA THR A 16 -10.70 25.19 -37.33
C THR A 16 -11.49 24.17 -36.52
N SER A 17 -12.42 23.42 -37.14
CA SER A 17 -13.15 22.36 -36.44
C SER A 17 -12.22 21.22 -36.02
N SER A 18 -11.27 20.83 -36.88
CA SER A 18 -10.28 19.78 -36.57
C SER A 18 -9.34 20.19 -35.44
N PHE A 19 -8.90 21.45 -35.43
CA PHE A 19 -8.08 21.99 -34.34
C PHE A 19 -8.85 22.08 -33.02
N LEU A 20 -10.11 22.47 -33.06
CA LEU A 20 -10.97 22.51 -31.87
C LEU A 20 -11.23 21.11 -31.32
N LEU A 21 -11.49 20.13 -32.19
CA LEU A 21 -11.69 18.74 -31.81
C LEU A 21 -10.42 18.14 -31.20
N PHE A 22 -9.27 18.38 -31.82
CA PHE A 22 -7.97 17.98 -31.29
C PHE A 22 -7.70 18.64 -29.94
N TYR A 23 -7.96 19.95 -29.79
CA TYR A 23 -7.80 20.64 -28.53
C TYR A 23 -8.69 20.05 -27.42
N ILE A 24 -9.96 19.75 -27.71
CA ILE A 24 -10.88 19.15 -26.74
C ILE A 24 -10.42 17.75 -26.35
N ILE A 25 -10.05 16.91 -27.31
CA ILE A 25 -9.56 15.54 -27.06
C ILE A 25 -8.24 15.60 -26.29
N PHE A 26 -7.32 16.48 -26.66
CA PHE A 26 -6.03 16.65 -26.00
C PHE A 26 -6.19 17.19 -24.58
N ARG A 27 -7.09 18.15 -24.34
CA ARG A 27 -7.41 18.64 -22.98
C ARG A 27 -8.09 17.56 -22.13
N SER A 28 -9.00 16.79 -22.73
CA SER A 28 -9.64 15.65 -22.08
C SER A 28 -8.61 14.57 -21.73
N ALA A 29 -7.69 14.27 -22.65
CA ALA A 29 -6.59 13.35 -22.42
C ALA A 29 -5.62 13.86 -21.37
N MET A 30 -5.28 15.16 -21.31
CA MET A 30 -4.45 15.72 -20.24
C MET A 30 -5.15 15.73 -18.88
N ASN A 31 -6.46 16.01 -18.85
CA ASN A 31 -7.28 15.89 -17.64
C ASN A 31 -7.44 14.42 -17.20
N SER A 32 -7.37 13.47 -18.14
CA SER A 32 -7.38 12.03 -17.85
C SER A 32 -5.99 11.50 -17.51
N SER A 33 -4.92 12.09 -18.06
CA SER A 33 -3.52 11.73 -17.77
C SER A 33 -3.03 12.28 -16.43
N SER A 34 -3.79 13.22 -15.86
CA SER A 34 -3.63 13.67 -14.48
C SER A 34 -4.35 12.78 -13.47
N SER A 35 -4.97 11.66 -13.90
CA SER A 35 -5.22 10.53 -13.01
C SER A 35 -3.95 9.70 -12.78
N SER A 36 -2.85 10.37 -12.41
CA SER A 36 -2.04 9.80 -11.34
C SER A 36 -2.99 9.70 -10.14
N SER A 37 -2.97 8.56 -9.47
CA SER A 37 -3.82 8.20 -8.34
C SER A 37 -3.63 9.12 -7.13
N SER A 38 -3.95 10.40 -7.28
CA SER A 38 -4.31 11.28 -6.19
C SER A 38 -5.76 10.95 -5.87
N SER A 39 -5.94 10.08 -4.89
CA SER A 39 -7.23 9.92 -4.23
C SER A 39 -7.73 11.31 -3.88
N THR A 40 -8.79 11.77 -4.55
CA THR A 40 -9.47 13.01 -4.25
C THR A 40 -9.70 13.01 -2.74
N LEU A 41 -9.05 13.93 -2.01
CA LEU A 41 -9.23 14.09 -0.58
C LEU A 41 -10.69 14.50 -0.36
N GLY A 42 -11.57 13.52 -0.16
CA GLY A 42 -12.92 13.78 0.30
C GLY A 42 -12.87 14.57 1.61
N SER A 43 -13.82 15.49 1.78
CA SER A 43 -13.96 16.46 2.88
C SER A 43 -14.12 15.86 4.30
N GLY A 44 -13.76 14.59 4.53
CA GLY A 44 -13.85 13.92 5.83
C GLY A 44 -12.52 13.87 6.56
N SER A 45 -12.55 13.63 7.87
CA SER A 45 -11.34 13.42 8.66
C SER A 45 -10.55 12.20 8.18
N VAL A 46 -9.26 12.11 8.52
CA VAL A 46 -8.44 10.93 8.20
C VAL A 46 -9.06 9.65 8.77
N ALA A 47 -9.66 9.74 9.97
CA ALA A 47 -10.39 8.64 10.59
C ALA A 47 -11.61 8.21 9.75
N ASP A 48 -12.43 9.14 9.28
CA ASP A 48 -13.60 8.83 8.44
C ASP A 48 -13.19 8.17 7.12
N ARG A 49 -12.12 8.68 6.51
CA ARG A 49 -11.58 8.11 5.27
C ARG A 49 -11.08 6.69 5.48
N ARG A 50 -10.40 6.43 6.60
CA ARG A 50 -9.96 5.09 6.97
C ARG A 50 -11.13 4.15 7.29
N SER A 51 -12.16 4.63 7.99
CA SER A 51 -13.37 3.85 8.25
C SER A 51 -14.04 3.42 6.95
N ARG A 52 -14.27 4.35 6.01
CA ARG A 52 -14.87 4.03 4.71
C ARG A 52 -14.04 3.04 3.90
N LEU A 53 -12.72 3.13 4.00
CA LEU A 53 -11.82 2.17 3.38
C LEU A 53 -12.01 0.77 3.99
N TYR A 54 -12.12 0.66 5.31
CA TYR A 54 -12.37 -0.60 6.00
C TYR A 54 -13.73 -1.18 5.69
N ASP A 55 -14.76 -0.34 5.57
CA ASP A 55 -16.10 -0.78 5.12
C ASP A 55 -16.04 -1.32 3.68
N GLY A 56 -15.24 -0.70 2.81
CA GLY A 56 -14.96 -1.21 1.47
C GLY A 56 -14.26 -2.58 1.50
N MET A 57 -13.22 -2.73 2.31
CA MET A 57 -12.50 -4.00 2.46
C MET A 57 -13.38 -5.11 3.05
N ALA A 58 -14.29 -4.78 3.97
CA ALA A 58 -15.20 -5.75 4.57
C ALA A 58 -16.20 -6.31 3.56
N ARG A 59 -16.66 -5.49 2.61
CA ARG A 59 -17.57 -5.92 1.52
C ARG A 59 -16.84 -6.60 0.37
N ASP A 60 -15.52 -6.49 0.30
CA ASP A 60 -14.73 -6.96 -0.85
C ASP A 60 -14.94 -8.45 -1.12
N LEU A 61 -14.98 -9.27 -0.07
CA LEU A 61 -15.25 -10.71 -0.19
C LEU A 61 -16.69 -11.00 -0.65
N ASP A 62 -17.67 -10.27 -0.13
CA ASP A 62 -19.08 -10.43 -0.50
C ASP A 62 -19.35 -10.00 -1.95
N GLU A 63 -18.68 -8.92 -2.40
CA GLU A 63 -18.85 -8.33 -3.72
C GLU A 63 -18.09 -9.09 -4.82
N HIS A 64 -16.92 -9.65 -4.50
CA HIS A 64 -16.02 -10.26 -5.48
C HIS A 64 -15.82 -11.77 -5.34
N GLY A 65 -16.34 -12.38 -4.26
CA GLY A 65 -16.14 -13.79 -3.96
C GLY A 65 -14.72 -14.14 -3.52
N ALA A 66 -14.49 -15.42 -3.25
CA ALA A 66 -13.20 -15.95 -2.80
C ALA A 66 -12.20 -16.15 -3.96
N LYS A 67 -11.82 -15.06 -4.63
CA LYS A 67 -10.87 -15.08 -5.77
C LYS A 67 -9.54 -15.75 -5.46
N PHE A 68 -9.13 -15.79 -4.19
CA PHE A 68 -7.94 -16.54 -3.78
C PHE A 68 -8.02 -18.04 -4.09
N LEU A 69 -9.21 -18.60 -4.29
CA LEU A 69 -9.40 -19.99 -4.74
C LEU A 69 -9.10 -20.18 -6.24
N GLU A 70 -9.02 -19.10 -7.02
CA GLU A 70 -8.81 -19.13 -8.48
C GLU A 70 -7.33 -19.02 -8.89
N GLY A 71 -6.39 -19.23 -7.95
CA GLY A 71 -4.95 -19.22 -8.22
C GLY A 71 -4.17 -18.06 -7.57
N GLY A 72 -4.84 -17.22 -6.77
CA GLY A 72 -4.25 -16.32 -5.76
C GLY A 72 -3.02 -15.52 -6.18
N GLU A 73 -3.21 -14.35 -6.80
CA GLU A 73 -2.13 -13.36 -6.92
C GLU A 73 -1.78 -12.78 -5.53
N THR A 74 -0.49 -12.76 -5.17
CA THR A 74 -0.05 -12.11 -3.94
C THR A 74 0.21 -10.62 -4.17
N SER A 75 0.12 -9.82 -3.10
CA SER A 75 0.34 -8.37 -3.15
C SER A 75 1.79 -7.96 -3.50
N GLN A 76 2.73 -8.91 -3.60
CA GLN A 76 4.16 -8.67 -3.74
C GLN A 76 4.76 -9.11 -5.08
N SER A 77 3.96 -9.28 -6.14
CA SER A 77 4.45 -9.73 -7.47
C SER A 77 5.11 -11.13 -7.47
N LEU A 78 4.89 -11.89 -6.39
CA LEU A 78 5.36 -13.26 -6.22
C LEU A 78 4.15 -14.20 -6.21
N SER A 79 4.30 -15.43 -6.71
CA SER A 79 3.26 -16.46 -6.54
C SER A 79 3.29 -17.01 -5.10
N LEU A 80 2.20 -17.64 -4.65
CA LEU A 80 2.21 -18.34 -3.35
C LEU A 80 3.30 -19.42 -3.29
N SER A 81 3.56 -20.10 -4.41
CA SER A 81 4.64 -21.10 -4.55
C SER A 81 6.05 -20.50 -4.48
N ASP A 82 6.22 -19.20 -4.74
CA ASP A 82 7.53 -18.54 -4.54
C ASP A 82 7.80 -18.25 -3.06
N LEU A 83 6.73 -18.11 -2.27
CA LEU A 83 6.75 -17.69 -0.87
C LEU A 83 6.68 -18.86 0.11
N PHE A 84 5.97 -19.93 -0.26
CA PHE A 84 5.68 -21.05 0.62
C PHE A 84 5.84 -22.40 -0.08
N GLU A 85 6.25 -23.39 0.69
CA GLU A 85 6.34 -24.80 0.28
C GLU A 85 5.62 -25.68 1.31
N LEU A 86 5.08 -26.82 0.84
CA LEU A 86 4.53 -27.86 1.72
C LEU A 86 5.65 -28.81 2.12
N LYS A 87 5.91 -28.89 3.44
CA LYS A 87 6.84 -29.86 4.04
C LYS A 87 6.10 -30.62 5.13
N ASP A 88 6.11 -31.94 5.02
CA ASP A 88 5.48 -32.85 6.00
C ASP A 88 4.01 -32.51 6.31
N GLY A 89 3.25 -32.12 5.28
CA GLY A 89 1.84 -31.73 5.42
C GLY A 89 1.61 -30.35 6.02
N SER A 90 2.68 -29.56 6.26
CA SER A 90 2.61 -28.21 6.80
C SER A 90 3.15 -27.17 5.82
N VAL A 91 2.47 -26.01 5.75
CA VAL A 91 2.95 -24.86 4.97
C VAL A 91 4.13 -24.20 5.69
N THR A 92 5.24 -24.04 4.97
CA THR A 92 6.49 -23.45 5.48
C THR A 92 7.00 -22.35 4.54
N PRO A 93 7.60 -21.26 5.08
CA PRO A 93 8.05 -20.16 4.26
C PRO A 93 9.38 -20.50 3.57
N VAL A 94 9.48 -20.15 2.28
CA VAL A 94 10.72 -20.25 1.51
C VAL A 94 11.55 -18.99 1.78
N LEU A 95 12.58 -19.12 2.61
CA LEU A 95 13.42 -18.00 2.99
C LEU A 95 14.38 -17.62 1.85
N ARG A 96 14.29 -16.37 1.38
CA ARG A 96 15.22 -15.80 0.40
C ARG A 96 15.85 -14.53 0.97
N ALA A 97 17.18 -14.48 0.99
CA ALA A 97 17.89 -13.27 1.38
C ALA A 97 17.72 -12.20 0.29
N ALA A 98 17.28 -11.00 0.68
CA ALA A 98 17.33 -9.84 -0.19
C ALA A 98 18.77 -9.30 -0.25
N ASN A 99 19.33 -9.19 -1.45
CA ASN A 99 20.64 -8.58 -1.68
C ASN A 99 20.56 -7.50 -2.77
N PRO A 100 20.73 -6.20 -2.44
CA PRO A 100 20.97 -5.66 -1.10
C PRO A 100 19.75 -5.83 -0.16
N PRO A 101 19.96 -5.77 1.16
CA PRO A 101 18.87 -5.95 2.13
C PRO A 101 17.81 -4.85 1.99
N VAL A 102 16.55 -5.25 2.19
CA VAL A 102 15.43 -4.33 2.34
C VAL A 102 15.55 -3.65 3.70
N ARG A 103 15.54 -2.32 3.72
CA ARG A 103 15.58 -1.50 4.93
C ARG A 103 14.24 -0.81 5.10
N ALA A 104 13.53 -1.21 6.14
CA ALA A 104 12.19 -0.75 6.45
C ALA A 104 12.14 -0.13 7.84
N ASN A 105 11.41 0.97 7.94
CA ASN A 105 11.04 1.59 9.19
C ASN A 105 9.74 0.99 9.64
N VAL A 106 9.72 0.50 10.87
CA VAL A 106 8.60 -0.27 11.39
C VAL A 106 8.17 0.30 12.73
N LEU A 107 6.86 0.25 12.99
CA LEU A 107 6.32 0.46 14.33
C LEU A 107 6.27 -0.91 14.99
N TYR A 108 7.22 -1.16 15.89
CA TYR A 108 7.34 -2.44 16.59
C TYR A 108 6.15 -2.69 17.53
N LEU A 109 5.61 -3.91 17.51
CA LEU A 109 4.56 -4.33 18.43
C LEU A 109 5.16 -5.21 19.52
N ASP A 110 5.21 -4.67 20.74
CA ASP A 110 5.75 -5.38 21.91
C ASP A 110 5.06 -6.75 22.13
N PRO A 111 5.81 -7.80 22.53
CA PRO A 111 5.26 -9.12 22.80
C PRO A 111 4.06 -9.15 23.74
N LYS A 112 3.97 -8.19 24.69
CA LYS A 112 2.79 -8.07 25.57
C LYS A 112 1.48 -7.83 24.82
N TYR A 113 1.56 -7.30 23.60
CA TYR A 113 0.41 -7.08 22.73
C TYR A 113 0.36 -8.10 21.58
N SER A 114 1.50 -8.48 21.00
CA SER A 114 1.50 -9.40 19.85
C SER A 114 1.15 -10.84 20.22
N ILE A 115 1.50 -11.31 21.42
CA ILE A 115 1.18 -12.67 21.89
C ILE A 115 -0.34 -12.87 22.03
N PRO A 116 -1.09 -12.02 22.75
CA PRO A 116 -2.55 -12.16 22.83
C PRO A 116 -3.24 -12.13 21.47
N ILE A 117 -2.78 -11.29 20.55
CA ILE A 117 -3.31 -11.22 19.18
C ILE A 117 -3.08 -12.55 18.46
N SER A 118 -1.85 -13.07 18.48
CA SER A 118 -1.51 -14.33 17.82
C SER A 118 -2.28 -15.50 18.40
N GLN A 119 -2.48 -15.53 19.72
CA GLN A 119 -3.28 -16.55 20.38
C GLN A 119 -4.74 -16.50 19.91
N ALA A 120 -5.38 -15.32 19.93
CA ALA A 120 -6.75 -15.17 19.46
C ALA A 120 -6.92 -15.60 17.99
N VAL A 121 -5.97 -15.22 17.12
CA VAL A 121 -5.99 -15.64 15.70
C VAL A 121 -5.82 -17.16 15.59
N LYS A 122 -4.88 -17.77 16.33
CA LYS A 122 -4.68 -19.23 16.30
C LYS A 122 -5.92 -19.99 16.77
N GLU A 123 -6.54 -19.57 17.86
CA GLU A 123 -7.75 -20.19 18.41
C GLU A 123 -8.92 -20.18 17.42
N ILE A 124 -9.05 -19.10 16.63
CA ILE A 124 -10.10 -18.97 15.62
C ILE A 124 -9.79 -19.81 14.38
N PHE A 125 -8.55 -19.79 13.88
CA PHE A 125 -8.22 -20.32 12.55
C PHE A 125 -7.75 -21.78 12.55
N LEU A 126 -7.05 -22.24 13.59
CA LEU A 126 -6.51 -23.60 13.64
C LEU A 126 -7.59 -24.68 13.47
N PRO A 127 -8.80 -24.59 14.06
CA PRO A 127 -9.83 -25.62 13.88
C PRO A 127 -10.27 -25.86 12.44
N TYR A 128 -10.06 -24.88 11.54
CA TYR A 128 -10.53 -24.92 10.15
C TYR A 128 -9.41 -25.11 9.13
N PHE A 129 -8.18 -24.73 9.49
CA PHE A 129 -7.06 -24.58 8.56
C PHE A 129 -5.75 -25.14 9.11
N ASP A 130 -5.83 -26.17 9.95
CA ASP A 130 -4.64 -26.83 10.48
C ASP A 130 -3.72 -27.35 9.35
N GLY A 131 -2.41 -27.22 9.55
CA GLY A 131 -1.38 -27.56 8.56
C GLY A 131 -1.29 -26.64 7.33
N VAL A 132 -2.32 -25.82 7.04
CA VAL A 132 -2.35 -24.98 5.81
C VAL A 132 -2.16 -23.48 6.06
N ILE A 133 -2.03 -23.06 7.33
CA ILE A 133 -1.70 -21.68 7.70
C ILE A 133 -0.31 -21.62 8.33
N TRP A 134 0.52 -20.71 7.80
CA TRP A 134 1.76 -20.31 8.45
C TRP A 134 1.53 -19.09 9.35
N PHE A 135 1.89 -19.20 10.63
CA PHE A 135 1.82 -18.09 11.58
C PHE A 135 3.21 -17.45 11.77
N GLN A 136 3.29 -16.13 11.60
CA GLN A 136 4.50 -15.37 11.85
C GLN A 136 4.91 -15.42 13.33
N ASN A 137 6.22 -15.31 13.59
CA ASN A 137 6.79 -15.18 14.93
C ASN A 137 6.30 -13.87 15.59
N THR A 138 5.69 -13.98 16.78
CA THR A 138 5.11 -12.85 17.52
C THR A 138 6.14 -11.80 17.92
N SER A 139 7.40 -12.18 18.11
CA SER A 139 8.49 -11.25 18.41
C SER A 139 8.86 -10.36 17.22
N LEU A 140 8.34 -10.66 16.02
CA LEU A 140 8.56 -9.90 14.80
C LEU A 140 7.30 -9.14 14.34
N TYR A 141 6.22 -9.12 15.12
CA TYR A 141 5.02 -8.37 14.74
C TYR A 141 5.34 -6.88 14.72
N HIS A 142 4.99 -6.23 13.63
CA HIS A 142 5.25 -4.82 13.42
C HIS A 142 4.30 -4.26 12.39
N PHE A 143 4.19 -2.94 12.37
CA PHE A 143 3.55 -2.23 11.27
C PHE A 143 4.59 -1.63 10.35
N SER A 144 4.54 -1.94 9.06
CA SER A 144 5.41 -1.26 8.09
C SER A 144 5.01 0.21 7.94
N MET A 145 5.95 1.10 8.25
CA MET A 145 5.75 2.54 8.18
C MET A 145 6.25 3.06 6.84
N PHE A 146 7.55 2.90 6.55
CA PHE A 146 8.17 3.45 5.34
C PHE A 146 9.45 2.70 4.96
N HIS A 147 9.73 2.50 3.68
CA HIS A 147 10.93 1.82 3.22
C HIS A 147 12.02 2.81 2.80
N ALA A 148 13.21 2.68 3.38
CA ALA A 148 14.43 3.36 2.94
C ALA A 148 15.07 2.64 1.73
N SER A 149 14.77 1.35 1.54
CA SER A 149 15.06 0.60 0.30
C SER A 149 14.01 -0.47 0.06
N HIS A 150 13.81 -0.88 -1.20
CA HIS A 150 12.96 -2.03 -1.52
C HIS A 150 13.44 -2.75 -2.78
N HIS A 151 13.00 -3.99 -3.00
CA HIS A 151 13.50 -4.86 -4.08
C HIS A 151 13.28 -4.32 -5.51
N LEU A 152 12.24 -3.53 -5.76
CA LEU A 152 12.02 -2.90 -7.09
C LEU A 152 13.01 -1.75 -7.40
N THR A 153 13.63 -1.17 -6.38
CA THR A 153 14.60 -0.08 -6.51
C THR A 153 15.63 -0.30 -5.41
N PRO A 154 16.53 -1.29 -5.60
CA PRO A 154 17.49 -1.65 -4.58
C PRO A 154 18.43 -0.48 -4.31
N VAL A 155 18.60 -0.12 -3.03
CA VAL A 155 19.52 0.93 -2.59
C VAL A 155 20.56 0.26 -1.70
N ILE A 156 21.81 0.20 -2.17
CA ILE A 156 22.95 -0.22 -1.33
C ILE A 156 23.26 0.93 -0.36
N ALA A 157 23.43 0.59 0.91
CA ALA A 157 23.82 1.51 1.97
C ALA A 157 25.01 0.94 2.75
N ASN A 158 26.02 1.77 3.02
CA ASN A 158 27.08 1.46 3.98
C ASN A 158 26.65 1.81 5.42
N ASP A 159 27.47 1.47 6.41
CA ASP A 159 27.15 1.68 7.82
C ASP A 159 26.86 3.14 8.17
N ASN A 160 27.58 4.10 7.58
CA ASN A 160 27.33 5.52 7.80
C ASN A 160 25.98 5.96 7.21
N GLU A 161 25.59 5.39 6.07
CA GLU A 161 24.29 5.67 5.45
C GLU A 161 23.14 5.07 6.25
N ILE A 162 23.32 3.85 6.80
CA ILE A 162 22.36 3.22 7.70
C ILE A 162 22.21 4.04 8.99
N GLU A 163 23.32 4.52 9.56
CA GLU A 163 23.30 5.38 10.73
C GLU A 163 22.62 6.72 10.45
N ALA A 164 22.81 7.29 9.25
CA ALA A 164 22.08 8.49 8.82
C ALA A 164 20.56 8.23 8.68
N GLU A 165 20.16 7.08 8.13
CA GLU A 165 18.75 6.65 8.09
C GLU A 165 18.17 6.55 9.52
N ALA A 166 18.87 5.87 10.44
CA ALA A 166 18.44 5.72 11.83
C ALA A 166 18.29 7.06 12.56
N ASN A 167 19.24 7.99 12.38
CA ASN A 167 19.18 9.32 12.96
C ASN A 167 18.02 10.16 12.39
N ALA A 168 17.73 10.04 11.09
CA ALA A 168 16.58 10.71 10.48
C ALA A 168 15.25 10.19 11.06
N VAL A 169 15.13 8.87 11.28
CA VAL A 169 13.95 8.25 11.89
C VAL A 169 13.77 8.73 13.33
N LYS A 170 14.86 8.77 14.10
CA LYS A 170 14.86 9.29 15.48
C LYS A 170 14.38 10.74 15.51
N ALA A 171 14.94 11.60 14.67
CA ALA A 171 14.54 13.01 14.58
C ALA A 171 13.06 13.17 14.22
N VAL A 172 12.54 12.34 13.30
CA VAL A 172 11.09 12.34 12.99
C VAL A 172 10.29 11.91 14.22
N ALA A 173 10.66 10.82 14.88
CA ALA A 173 9.94 10.27 16.04
C ALA A 173 9.87 11.26 17.21
N GLU A 174 10.93 12.02 17.46
CA GLU A 174 10.98 13.05 18.51
C GLU A 174 9.98 14.20 18.27
N THR A 175 9.52 14.40 17.03
CA THR A 175 8.47 15.40 16.72
C THR A 175 7.05 14.86 16.85
N LEU A 176 6.87 13.59 17.19
CA LEU A 176 5.57 12.92 17.21
C LEU A 176 5.11 12.64 18.63
N CYS A 177 3.81 12.84 18.87
CA CYS A 177 3.19 12.40 20.12
C CYS A 177 3.08 10.86 20.17
N PRO A 178 3.16 10.24 21.36
CA PRO A 178 2.89 8.81 21.53
C PRO A 178 1.57 8.40 20.88
N LEU A 179 1.62 7.31 20.13
CA LEU A 179 0.50 6.80 19.38
C LEU A 179 -0.35 5.87 20.24
N LYS A 180 -1.66 6.09 20.28
CA LYS A 180 -2.65 5.16 20.84
C LYS A 180 -3.53 4.65 19.71
N ILE A 181 -3.49 3.35 19.48
CA ILE A 181 -4.29 2.66 18.46
C ILE A 181 -5.12 1.55 19.07
N VAL A 182 -6.19 1.17 18.38
CA VAL A 182 -7.06 0.04 18.72
C VAL A 182 -7.33 -0.78 17.47
N LEU A 183 -7.43 -2.10 17.62
CA LEU A 183 -7.96 -2.97 16.58
C LEU A 183 -9.48 -2.78 16.54
N ASP A 184 -9.99 -2.16 15.48
CA ASP A 184 -11.42 -1.89 15.30
C ASP A 184 -12.14 -3.14 14.80
N ARG A 185 -11.57 -3.82 13.80
CA ARG A 185 -12.14 -5.05 13.22
C ARG A 185 -11.07 -5.88 12.50
N VAL A 186 -11.43 -7.11 12.15
CA VAL A 186 -10.63 -7.99 11.28
C VAL A 186 -11.46 -8.30 10.04
N VAL A 187 -10.86 -8.19 8.86
CA VAL A 187 -11.53 -8.43 7.56
C VAL A 187 -10.74 -9.44 6.74
N LEU A 188 -11.45 -10.34 6.06
CA LEU A 188 -10.87 -11.23 5.04
C LEU A 188 -11.16 -10.64 3.67
N THR A 189 -10.13 -10.36 2.88
CA THR A 189 -10.29 -9.84 1.52
C THR A 189 -10.62 -10.94 0.52
N SER A 190 -11.14 -10.57 -0.65
CA SER A 190 -11.36 -11.50 -1.78
C SER A 190 -10.08 -12.19 -2.27
N THR A 191 -8.91 -11.61 -1.96
CA THR A 191 -7.58 -12.18 -2.24
C THR A 191 -7.03 -13.06 -1.12
N GLY A 192 -7.83 -13.35 -0.09
CA GLY A 192 -7.47 -14.32 0.96
C GLY A 192 -6.57 -13.75 2.06
N VAL A 193 -6.41 -12.42 2.11
CA VAL A 193 -5.60 -11.76 3.14
C VAL A 193 -6.49 -11.42 4.33
N LEU A 194 -6.12 -11.91 5.51
CA LEU A 194 -6.73 -11.50 6.77
C LEU A 194 -6.05 -10.22 7.28
N LEU A 195 -6.81 -9.13 7.37
CA LEU A 195 -6.30 -7.81 7.74
C LEU A 195 -6.90 -7.34 9.07
N GLY A 196 -6.03 -6.94 9.99
CA GLY A 196 -6.43 -6.14 11.15
C GLY A 196 -6.65 -4.68 10.73
N CYS A 197 -7.85 -4.17 10.94
CA CYS A 197 -8.23 -2.78 10.68
C CYS A 197 -8.05 -1.97 11.96
N TRP A 198 -7.00 -1.15 12.01
CA TRP A 198 -6.60 -0.40 13.20
C TRP A 198 -7.06 1.07 13.14
N GLN A 199 -7.58 1.59 14.25
CA GLN A 199 -7.94 3.00 14.39
C GLN A 199 -6.98 3.74 15.31
N VAL A 200 -6.70 4.99 14.96
CA VAL A 200 -5.92 5.92 15.80
C VAL A 200 -6.88 6.63 16.76
N ILE A 201 -6.66 6.42 18.05
CA ILE A 201 -7.41 7.09 19.13
C ILE A 201 -6.75 8.43 19.46
N SER A 202 -5.41 8.48 19.50
CA SER A 202 -4.64 9.70 19.73
C SER A 202 -3.23 9.57 19.19
N GLY A 203 -2.57 10.70 18.92
CA GLY A 203 -1.22 10.75 18.35
C GLY A 203 -1.25 10.99 16.83
N ALA A 204 -0.13 10.73 16.17
CA ALA A 204 0.00 11.00 14.73
C ALA A 204 -0.54 9.86 13.85
N ASP A 205 -1.39 10.20 12.89
CA ASP A 205 -1.88 9.23 11.90
C ASP A 205 -0.74 8.65 11.03
N PRO A 206 -0.87 7.41 10.53
CA PRO A 206 0.10 6.80 9.60
C PRO A 206 0.47 7.70 8.44
N VAL A 207 -0.50 8.43 7.88
CA VAL A 207 -0.28 9.32 6.72
C VAL A 207 0.71 10.43 7.07
N THR A 208 0.62 10.98 8.29
CA THR A 208 1.50 12.04 8.78
C THR A 208 2.88 11.50 9.09
N ILE A 209 2.96 10.32 9.73
CA ILE A 209 4.24 9.67 10.02
C ILE A 209 4.98 9.36 8.71
N ARG A 210 4.29 8.75 7.74
CA ARG A 210 4.82 8.42 6.41
C ARG A 210 5.28 9.66 5.64
N ALA A 211 4.52 10.76 5.72
CA ALA A 211 4.91 12.00 5.06
C ALA A 211 6.19 12.59 5.66
N LYS A 212 6.32 12.59 7.00
CA LYS A 212 7.55 13.05 7.67
C LYS A 212 8.74 12.15 7.33
N LEU A 213 8.57 10.82 7.36
CA LEU A 213 9.63 9.88 6.97
C LEU A 213 10.06 10.06 5.51
N ARG A 214 9.11 10.23 4.58
CA ARG A 214 9.42 10.52 3.17
C ARG A 214 10.32 11.74 3.01
N ASN A 215 10.07 12.79 3.78
CA ASN A 215 10.82 14.04 3.67
C ASN A 215 12.20 13.98 4.36
N ALA A 216 12.37 13.09 5.33
CA ALA A 216 13.57 13.02 6.16
C ALA A 216 14.57 11.95 5.70
N LEU A 217 14.10 10.82 5.15
CA LEU A 217 14.96 9.69 4.84
C LEU A 217 15.82 9.95 3.59
N PRO A 218 17.16 9.84 3.70
CA PRO A 218 18.04 10.03 2.56
C PRO A 218 17.89 8.89 1.56
N ARG A 219 17.91 9.21 0.26
CA ARG A 219 17.97 8.23 -0.85
C ARG A 219 16.81 7.20 -0.88
N ALA A 220 15.76 7.40 -0.09
CA ALA A 220 14.62 6.49 -0.06
C ALA A 220 13.87 6.52 -1.41
N PRO A 221 13.36 5.38 -1.90
CA PRO A 221 12.58 5.33 -3.13
C PRO A 221 11.35 6.26 -3.08
N GLU A 222 11.16 7.06 -4.13
CA GLU A 222 10.02 7.97 -4.24
C GLU A 222 8.68 7.22 -4.23
N LYS A 223 8.64 6.09 -4.94
CA LYS A 223 7.50 5.17 -4.98
C LYS A 223 7.65 4.17 -3.85
N GLN A 224 6.61 4.04 -3.03
CA GLN A 224 6.57 3.09 -1.91
C GLN A 224 5.68 1.90 -2.25
N LEU A 225 6.01 0.72 -1.70
CA LEU A 225 5.24 -0.52 -1.93
C LEU A 225 3.87 -0.50 -1.25
N ALA A 226 3.74 0.22 -0.12
CA ALA A 226 2.46 0.39 0.56
C ALA A 226 1.52 1.26 -0.30
N ARG A 227 0.54 0.62 -0.94
CA ARG A 227 -0.44 1.30 -1.81
C ARG A 227 -1.38 2.22 -1.02
N ASN A 228 -1.61 1.94 0.26
CA ASN A 228 -2.52 2.72 1.08
C ASN A 228 -1.82 3.40 2.26
N LEU A 229 -1.79 4.73 2.22
CA LEU A 229 -1.13 5.54 3.25
C LEU A 229 -1.94 5.66 4.55
N LEU A 230 -3.20 5.23 4.56
CA LEU A 230 -4.11 5.42 5.70
C LEU A 230 -4.02 4.32 6.75
N ILE A 231 -3.51 3.13 6.39
CA ILE A 231 -3.65 1.94 7.22
C ILE A 231 -2.33 1.45 7.78
N PHE A 232 -2.45 0.75 8.91
CA PHE A 232 -1.40 -0.07 9.51
C PHE A 232 -1.51 -1.49 8.93
N TYR A 233 -0.39 -2.08 8.50
CA TYR A 233 -0.31 -3.45 7.99
C TYR A 233 0.48 -4.29 8.99
N ILE A 234 -0.10 -5.38 9.52
CA ILE A 234 0.62 -6.47 10.23
C ILE A 234 0.77 -7.63 9.26
#